data_AF-A0A6C0EL97-F1
#
_entry.id   AF-A0A6C0EL97-F1
#
_cell.length_a   1.000
_cell.length_b   1.000
_cell.length_c   1.000
_cell.angle_alpha   90.00
_cell.angle_beta   90.00
_cell.angle_gamma   90.00
#
_symmetry.space_group_name_H-M   'P 1'
#
loop_
_entity.id
_entity.type
_entity.pdbx_description
1 polymer ?
#
loop_
_entity_poly.entity_id
_entity_poly.type
_entity_poly.pdbx_seq_one_letter_code
_entity_poly.pdbx_strand_id
1 'polypeptide(L)'
;MYITANDLRVIRELILNKDVEACGFLLEHENSDRLTLYLEKYGERLGPGRGSCQTSKYTKYIWHTHSHNLLEYPSPQDIYNILKWHPNNVENNFPHTSVVFTAWGIWEISFPHAKFTLDQNWLHFLHKATDRVFHGLYHITREGLSRNALKYIQSIVNDIQALINREPAFDNAFGMSFTAWNKIRQNSSYFLKFA
;
A
#
# COMPACT_ATOMS: atom_id res chain seq x y z
N MET A 1 6.03 14.06 5.90
CA MET A 1 4.62 13.95 6.36
C MET A 1 4.41 12.80 7.35
N TYR A 2 3.42 12.86 8.23
CA TYR A 2 3.13 11.81 9.22
C TYR A 2 1.62 11.58 9.49
N ILE A 3 1.27 10.35 9.87
CA ILE A 3 -0.05 9.92 10.34
C ILE A 3 -0.04 9.89 11.87
N THR A 4 -1.09 10.41 12.51
CA THR A 4 -1.14 10.51 13.97
C THR A 4 -1.30 9.14 14.64
N ALA A 5 -0.86 9.04 15.89
CA ALA A 5 -1.09 7.83 16.69
C ALA A 5 -2.58 7.48 16.84
N ASN A 6 -3.47 8.48 16.87
CA ASN A 6 -4.91 8.24 16.96
C ASN A 6 -5.45 7.61 15.67
N ASP A 7 -5.05 8.11 14.51
CA ASP A 7 -5.48 7.54 13.23
C ASP A 7 -4.94 6.12 13.03
N LEU A 8 -3.69 5.87 13.45
CA LEU A 8 -3.12 4.52 13.46
C LEU A 8 -3.90 3.56 14.38
N ARG A 9 -4.40 4.04 15.52
CA ARG A 9 -5.26 3.25 16.40
C ARG A 9 -6.58 2.89 15.71
N VAL A 10 -7.25 3.86 15.09
CA VAL A 10 -8.49 3.64 14.32
C VAL A 10 -8.26 2.60 13.22
N ILE A 11 -7.16 2.72 12.47
CA ILE A 11 -6.81 1.76 11.41
C ILE A 11 -6.56 0.36 11.94
N ARG A 12 -5.84 0.22 13.07
CA ARG A 12 -5.65 -1.08 13.72
C ARG A 12 -6.98 -1.71 14.13
N GLU A 13 -7.89 -0.91 14.69
CA GLU A 13 -9.24 -1.38 15.03
C GLU A 13 -10.01 -1.85 13.79
N LEU A 14 -9.84 -1.20 12.63
CA LEU A 14 -10.43 -1.64 11.37
C LEU A 14 -9.85 -2.98 10.89
N ILE A 15 -8.53 -3.13 10.90
CA ILE A 15 -7.86 -4.38 10.46
C ILE A 15 -8.29 -5.57 11.31
N LEU A 16 -8.39 -5.39 12.64
CA LEU A 16 -8.66 -6.46 13.59
C LEU A 16 -10.13 -6.85 13.66
N ASN A 17 -11.06 -5.90 13.44
CA ASN A 17 -12.48 -6.12 13.70
C ASN A 17 -13.35 -6.18 12.43
N LYS A 18 -12.80 -5.96 11.24
CA LYS A 18 -13.56 -5.97 9.98
C LYS A 18 -13.07 -7.08 9.05
N ASP A 19 -14.03 -7.82 8.50
CA ASP A 19 -13.84 -8.83 7.46
C ASP A 19 -13.73 -8.24 6.04
N VAL A 20 -13.74 -6.91 5.93
CA VAL A 20 -13.73 -6.20 4.65
C VAL A 20 -12.64 -5.14 4.65
N GLU A 21 -12.08 -4.87 3.48
CA GLU A 21 -11.15 -3.78 3.27
C GLU A 21 -11.85 -2.43 3.53
N ALA A 22 -11.09 -1.47 4.03
CA ALA A 22 -11.48 -0.07 4.11
C ALA A 22 -10.50 0.73 3.26
N CYS A 23 -10.98 1.75 2.55
CA CYS A 23 -10.11 2.63 1.76
C CYS A 23 -10.53 4.09 1.87
N GLY A 24 -9.59 4.95 1.52
CA GLY A 24 -9.80 6.37 1.44
C GLY A 24 -8.52 7.08 1.05
N PHE A 25 -8.38 8.30 1.55
CA PHE A 25 -7.27 9.18 1.19
C PHE A 25 -6.73 9.91 2.42
N LEU A 26 -5.49 10.39 2.29
CA LEU A 26 -4.86 11.24 3.29
C LEU A 26 -4.78 12.67 2.73
N LEU A 27 -5.16 13.65 3.54
CA LEU A 27 -5.05 15.07 3.18
C LEU A 27 -3.96 15.74 4.03
N GLU A 28 -3.13 16.55 3.37
CA GLU A 28 -2.12 17.38 4.03
C GLU A 28 -2.82 18.47 4.85
N HIS A 29 -2.34 18.73 6.06
CA HIS A 29 -2.78 19.89 6.83
C HIS A 29 -2.04 21.14 6.40
N GLU A 30 -2.75 22.24 6.22
CA GLU A 30 -2.12 23.54 6.01
C GLU A 30 -1.16 23.85 7.17
N ASN A 31 0.09 24.20 6.84
CA ASN A 31 1.16 24.55 7.78
C ASN A 31 1.58 23.43 8.75
N SER A 32 1.37 22.16 8.40
CA SER A 32 1.86 21.03 9.20
C SER A 32 2.23 19.84 8.33
N ASP A 33 3.24 19.08 8.75
CA ASP A 33 3.57 17.78 8.14
C ASP A 33 2.52 16.68 8.43
N ARG A 34 1.41 17.02 9.09
CA ARG A 34 0.36 16.07 9.46
C ARG A 34 -0.49 15.70 8.26
N LEU A 35 -0.77 14.40 8.16
CA LEU A 35 -1.79 13.84 7.27
C LEU A 35 -3.02 13.47 8.08
N THR A 36 -4.19 13.95 7.66
CA THR A 36 -5.48 13.54 8.21
C THR A 36 -6.02 12.37 7.41
N LEU A 37 -6.42 11.32 8.11
CA LEU A 37 -7.00 10.12 7.52
C LEU A 37 -8.50 10.32 7.26
N TYR A 38 -8.90 10.21 5.99
CA TYR A 38 -10.30 10.21 5.58
C TYR A 38 -10.69 8.82 5.09
N LEU A 39 -11.64 8.21 5.80
CA LEU A 39 -12.31 6.99 5.34
C LEU A 39 -13.34 7.36 4.29
N GLU A 40 -13.22 6.78 3.10
CA GLU A 40 -14.20 6.98 2.04
C GLU A 40 -15.26 5.90 2.06
N LYS A 41 -14.83 4.63 1.99
CA LYS A 41 -15.76 3.50 1.91
C LYS A 41 -15.16 2.21 2.44
N TYR A 42 -16.04 1.26 2.70
CA TYR A 42 -15.70 -0.14 2.89
C TYR A 42 -15.83 -0.88 1.56
N GLY A 43 -14.95 -1.84 1.30
CA GLY A 43 -15.03 -2.72 0.15
C GLY A 43 -16.25 -3.63 0.21
N GLU A 44 -16.69 -4.09 -0.95
CA GLU A 44 -17.73 -5.11 -1.04
C GLU A 44 -17.14 -6.48 -0.75
N ARG A 45 -17.91 -7.33 -0.04
CA ARG A 45 -17.53 -8.72 0.20
C ARG A 45 -17.83 -9.52 -1.05
N LEU A 46 -16.80 -9.79 -1.86
CA LEU A 46 -16.93 -10.53 -3.13
C LEU A 46 -16.86 -12.06 -2.92
N GLY A 47 -16.57 -12.52 -1.70
CA GLY A 47 -16.50 -13.93 -1.33
C GLY A 47 -15.69 -14.15 -0.04
N PRO A 48 -15.38 -15.41 0.32
CA PRO A 48 -14.49 -15.72 1.42
C PRO A 48 -13.09 -15.18 1.11
N GLY A 49 -12.57 -14.28 1.94
CA GLY A 49 -11.20 -13.77 1.79
C GLY A 49 -10.96 -12.97 0.51
N ARG A 50 -11.96 -12.28 -0.03
CA ARG A 50 -11.78 -11.29 -1.12
C ARG A 50 -12.65 -10.05 -0.89
N GLY A 51 -11.98 -8.94 -0.62
CA GLY A 51 -12.52 -7.60 -0.77
C GLY A 51 -11.70 -6.85 -1.80
N SER A 52 -12.31 -5.89 -2.49
CA SER A 52 -11.56 -4.91 -3.26
C SER A 52 -12.14 -3.54 -2.96
N CYS A 53 -11.33 -2.66 -2.38
CA CYS A 53 -11.72 -1.28 -2.15
C CYS A 53 -11.10 -0.36 -3.21
N GLN A 54 -11.94 0.26 -4.04
CA GLN A 54 -11.51 1.25 -5.03
C GLN A 54 -12.02 2.63 -4.65
N THR A 55 -11.13 3.59 -4.41
CA THR A 55 -11.55 4.94 -4.06
C THR A 55 -12.25 5.61 -5.24
N SER A 56 -13.30 6.40 -4.99
CA SER A 56 -13.98 7.16 -6.07
C SER A 56 -13.20 8.42 -6.44
N LYS A 57 -12.36 8.88 -5.51
CA LYS A 57 -11.45 10.01 -5.64
C LYS A 57 -10.04 9.54 -5.32
N TYR A 58 -9.08 10.03 -6.10
CA TYR A 58 -7.67 9.86 -5.81
C TYR A 58 -7.11 11.24 -5.43
N THR A 59 -6.26 11.28 -4.40
CA THR A 59 -5.48 12.46 -4.00
C THR A 59 -4.00 12.12 -4.11
N LYS A 60 -3.10 13.02 -3.67
CA LYS A 60 -1.66 12.73 -3.59
C LYS A 60 -1.35 11.46 -2.77
N TYR A 61 -2.11 11.18 -1.72
CA TYR A 61 -1.92 9.98 -0.89
C TYR A 61 -3.22 9.22 -0.72
N ILE A 62 -3.21 7.96 -1.12
CA ILE A 62 -4.31 7.03 -0.90
C ILE A 62 -3.93 6.00 0.16
N TRP A 63 -4.93 5.39 0.76
CA TRP A 63 -4.71 4.28 1.67
C TRP A 63 -5.82 3.26 1.60
N HIS A 64 -5.48 2.02 1.95
CA HIS A 64 -6.45 0.98 2.21
C HIS A 64 -5.95 -0.02 3.26
N THR A 65 -6.88 -0.78 3.83
CA THR A 65 -6.56 -1.90 4.73
C THR A 65 -6.70 -3.22 3.99
N HIS A 66 -5.85 -4.18 4.32
CA HIS A 66 -6.16 -5.60 4.14
C HIS A 66 -6.69 -6.12 5.48
N SER A 67 -7.89 -6.72 5.48
CA SER A 67 -8.42 -7.35 6.69
C SER A 67 -7.56 -8.54 7.12
N HIS A 68 -7.56 -8.87 8.41
CA HIS A 68 -6.70 -9.91 9.01
C HIS A 68 -6.77 -11.31 8.36
N ASN A 69 -7.85 -11.61 7.64
CA ASN A 69 -8.03 -12.89 6.93
C ASN A 69 -7.60 -12.83 5.44
N LEU A 70 -7.00 -11.73 5.01
CA LEU A 70 -6.50 -11.51 3.64
C LEU A 70 -4.97 -11.59 3.57
N LEU A 71 -4.43 -11.28 2.38
CA LEU A 71 -3.00 -11.18 2.15
C LEU A 71 -2.40 -10.06 3.01
N GLU A 72 -1.30 -10.34 3.70
CA GLU A 72 -0.62 -9.37 4.57
C GLU A 72 0.44 -8.53 3.83
N TYR A 73 0.32 -8.49 2.49
CA TYR A 73 1.22 -7.82 1.58
C TYR A 73 0.43 -7.25 0.39
N PRO A 74 0.93 -6.20 -0.29
CA PRO A 74 0.26 -5.59 -1.43
C PRO A 74 0.12 -6.58 -2.60
N SER A 75 -1.02 -6.53 -3.27
CA SER A 75 -1.26 -7.26 -4.50
C SER A 75 -0.58 -6.59 -5.71
N PRO A 76 -0.42 -7.30 -6.84
CA PRO A 76 0.00 -6.68 -8.10
C PRO A 76 -0.91 -5.51 -8.52
N GLN A 77 -2.20 -5.60 -8.18
CA GLN A 77 -3.19 -4.57 -8.46
C GLN A 77 -2.93 -3.30 -7.64
N ASP A 78 -2.45 -3.42 -6.40
CA ASP A 78 -2.11 -2.27 -5.56
C ASP A 78 -0.94 -1.49 -6.15
N ILE A 79 0.08 -2.19 -6.66
CA ILE A 79 1.21 -1.59 -7.36
C ILE A 79 0.73 -0.96 -8.67
N TYR A 80 -0.06 -1.68 -9.47
CA TYR A 80 -0.59 -1.18 -10.74
C TYR A 80 -1.44 0.08 -10.54
N ASN A 81 -2.22 0.17 -9.46
CA ASN A 81 -3.03 1.35 -9.14
C ASN A 81 -2.17 2.59 -8.89
N ILE A 82 -0.94 2.47 -8.36
CA ILE A 82 -0.03 3.62 -8.23
C ILE A 82 0.53 4.04 -9.60
N LEU A 83 0.81 3.07 -10.46
CA LEU A 83 1.45 3.33 -11.74
C LEU A 83 0.46 3.76 -12.86
N LYS A 84 -0.84 3.46 -12.74
CA LYS A 84 -1.86 3.70 -13.77
C LYS A 84 -2.49 5.09 -13.71
N TRP A 85 -2.86 5.63 -14.87
CA TRP A 85 -3.63 6.87 -14.97
C TRP A 85 -5.01 6.76 -14.31
N HIS A 86 -5.31 7.69 -13.39
CA HIS A 86 -6.65 7.88 -12.82
C HIS A 86 -7.30 9.19 -13.31
N PRO A 87 -8.31 9.13 -14.19
CA PRO A 87 -8.94 10.32 -14.76
C PRO A 87 -9.74 11.13 -13.72
N ASN A 88 -10.04 10.54 -12.56
CA ASN A 88 -10.81 11.15 -11.48
C ASN A 88 -9.93 11.76 -10.36
N ASN A 89 -8.60 11.85 -10.55
CA ASN A 89 -7.72 12.53 -9.60
C ASN A 89 -7.58 14.01 -9.99
N VAL A 90 -8.14 14.89 -9.17
CA VAL A 90 -8.38 16.30 -9.49
C VAL A 90 -7.11 17.16 -9.40
N GLU A 91 -6.12 16.74 -8.61
CA GLU A 91 -4.88 17.52 -8.38
C GLU A 91 -3.72 17.02 -9.22
N ASN A 92 -3.56 15.71 -9.33
CA ASN A 92 -2.51 15.07 -10.11
C ASN A 92 -3.09 13.77 -10.61
N ASN A 93 -3.12 13.47 -11.91
CA ASN A 93 -3.77 12.26 -12.42
C ASN A 93 -3.20 10.91 -11.87
N PHE A 94 -2.32 10.94 -10.85
CA PHE A 94 -1.84 9.84 -10.02
C PHE A 94 -1.84 10.14 -8.52
N PRO A 95 -2.11 9.12 -7.70
CA PRO A 95 -1.56 9.09 -6.35
C PRO A 95 -0.02 9.02 -6.39
N HIS A 96 0.64 9.86 -5.58
CA HIS A 96 2.07 9.81 -5.36
C HIS A 96 2.45 8.58 -4.52
N THR A 97 1.68 8.31 -3.46
CA THR A 97 1.94 7.21 -2.52
C THR A 97 0.65 6.52 -2.11
N SER A 98 0.68 5.19 -2.06
CA SER A 98 -0.37 4.32 -1.51
C SER A 98 0.14 3.70 -0.22
N VAL A 99 -0.64 3.84 0.85
CA VAL A 99 -0.35 3.26 2.15
C VAL A 99 -1.28 2.07 2.37
N VAL A 100 -0.71 0.87 2.44
CA VAL A 100 -1.47 -0.36 2.68
C VAL A 100 -1.27 -0.80 4.13
N PHE A 101 -2.35 -0.78 4.90
CA PHE A 101 -2.33 -1.21 6.29
C PHE A 101 -2.75 -2.66 6.41
N THR A 102 -1.94 -3.47 7.08
CA THR A 102 -2.11 -4.93 7.21
C THR A 102 -1.97 -5.32 8.69
N ALA A 103 -2.28 -6.55 9.08
CA ALA A 103 -2.01 -7.02 10.44
C ALA A 103 -0.51 -7.16 10.72
N TRP A 104 0.34 -7.30 9.68
CA TRP A 104 1.80 -7.30 9.83
C TRP A 104 2.39 -5.90 10.07
N GLY A 105 1.84 -4.89 9.41
CA GLY A 105 2.40 -3.54 9.45
C GLY A 105 1.85 -2.63 8.36
N ILE A 106 2.66 -1.63 8.02
CA ILE A 106 2.36 -0.61 7.03
C ILE A 106 3.27 -0.83 5.83
N TRP A 107 2.66 -0.99 4.65
CA TRP A 107 3.36 -0.94 3.39
C TRP A 107 3.19 0.45 2.77
N GLU A 108 4.24 0.96 2.14
CA GLU A 108 4.18 2.16 1.32
C GLU A 108 4.64 1.81 -0.08
N ILE A 109 3.87 2.24 -1.09
CA ILE A 109 4.20 2.12 -2.50
C ILE A 109 4.16 3.53 -3.09
N SER A 110 5.23 3.98 -3.74
CA SER A 110 5.35 5.34 -4.23
C SER A 110 5.85 5.39 -5.66
N PHE A 111 5.31 6.34 -6.42
CA PHE A 111 5.78 6.70 -7.75
C PHE A 111 5.53 8.20 -8.01
N PRO A 112 6.52 9.08 -7.81
CA PRO A 112 6.37 10.54 -7.95
C PRO A 112 6.28 11.06 -9.39
N HIS A 113 6.52 10.23 -10.39
CA HIS A 113 6.68 10.70 -11.77
C HIS A 113 5.35 10.77 -12.55
N ALA A 114 5.25 11.77 -13.42
CA ALA A 114 4.25 11.81 -14.49
C ALA A 114 4.62 10.82 -15.62
N LYS A 115 3.69 10.56 -16.53
CA LYS A 115 3.34 9.16 -16.87
C LYS A 115 3.45 8.67 -18.30
N PHE A 116 3.39 7.34 -18.35
CA PHE A 116 3.14 6.49 -19.50
C PHE A 116 1.72 5.88 -19.42
N THR A 117 1.11 5.60 -20.56
CA THR A 117 -0.13 4.82 -20.61
C THR A 117 0.22 3.37 -20.36
N LEU A 118 -0.16 2.83 -19.21
CA LEU A 118 0.00 1.40 -18.94
C LEU A 118 -1.16 0.63 -19.57
N ASP A 119 -0.83 -0.26 -20.48
CA ASP A 119 -1.77 -1.23 -21.04
C ASP A 119 -1.93 -2.47 -20.12
N GLN A 120 -2.66 -3.48 -20.59
CA GLN A 120 -2.82 -4.75 -19.89
C GLN A 120 -1.54 -5.59 -19.80
N ASN A 121 -0.55 -5.35 -20.68
CA ASN A 121 0.72 -6.07 -20.66
C ASN A 121 1.53 -5.71 -19.41
N TRP A 122 1.39 -4.48 -18.90
CA TRP A 122 1.99 -4.07 -17.64
C TRP A 122 1.42 -4.79 -16.43
N LEU A 123 0.11 -5.01 -16.39
CA LEU A 123 -0.49 -5.80 -15.32
C LEU A 123 0.00 -7.25 -15.37
N HIS A 124 0.12 -7.83 -16.58
CA HIS A 124 0.69 -9.16 -16.75
C HIS A 124 2.17 -9.23 -16.32
N PHE A 125 2.97 -8.23 -16.68
CA PHE A 125 4.35 -8.08 -16.22
C PHE A 125 4.42 -8.02 -14.69
N LEU A 126 3.60 -7.18 -14.05
CA LEU A 126 3.54 -7.05 -12.61
C LEU A 126 3.13 -8.37 -11.96
N HIS A 127 2.13 -9.09 -12.48
CA HIS A 127 1.79 -10.42 -12.01
C HIS A 127 2.99 -11.37 -12.07
N LYS A 128 3.67 -11.49 -13.22
CA LYS A 128 4.83 -12.38 -13.35
C LYS A 128 5.99 -11.98 -12.44
N ALA A 129 6.23 -10.67 -12.32
CA ALA A 129 7.26 -10.07 -11.50
C ALA A 129 7.02 -10.34 -10.01
N THR A 130 5.79 -10.08 -9.57
CA THR A 130 5.44 -10.07 -8.15
C THR A 130 4.93 -11.41 -7.67
N ASP A 131 4.28 -12.26 -8.48
CA ASP A 131 3.86 -13.61 -8.07
C ASP A 131 5.07 -14.46 -7.65
N ARG A 132 6.17 -14.38 -8.40
CA ARG A 132 7.41 -15.11 -8.05
C ARG A 132 7.96 -14.67 -6.68
N VAL A 133 7.84 -13.39 -6.38
CA VAL A 133 8.41 -12.79 -5.16
C VAL A 133 7.45 -12.96 -3.98
N PHE A 134 6.15 -12.72 -4.20
CA PHE A 134 5.07 -12.84 -3.22
C PHE A 134 4.68 -14.28 -2.90
N HIS A 135 5.02 -15.26 -3.74
CA HIS A 135 4.84 -16.67 -3.41
C HIS A 135 5.49 -17.02 -2.06
N GLY A 136 6.65 -16.42 -1.75
CA GLY A 136 7.29 -16.57 -0.44
C GLY A 136 6.49 -15.95 0.70
N LEU A 137 5.89 -14.76 0.49
CA LEU A 137 5.05 -14.10 1.51
C LEU A 137 3.75 -14.86 1.77
N TYR A 138 3.15 -15.44 0.73
CA TYR A 138 1.92 -16.24 0.85
C TYR A 138 2.07 -17.37 1.88
N HIS A 139 3.22 -18.07 1.87
CA HIS A 139 3.49 -19.11 2.86
C HIS A 139 3.65 -18.55 4.28
N ILE A 140 4.28 -17.38 4.43
CA ILE A 140 4.47 -16.72 5.73
C ILE A 140 3.14 -16.22 6.30
N THR A 141 2.20 -15.75 5.46
CA THR A 141 0.86 -15.31 5.89
C THR A 141 0.12 -16.38 6.70
N ARG A 142 0.40 -17.66 6.46
CA ARG A 142 -0.23 -18.77 7.19
C ARG A 142 0.45 -19.12 8.52
N GLU A 143 1.70 -18.70 8.72
CA GLU A 143 2.53 -19.07 9.88
C GLU A 143 2.73 -17.92 10.88
N GLY A 144 2.40 -16.69 10.49
CA GLY A 144 2.57 -15.49 11.30
C GLY A 144 3.94 -14.83 11.15
N LEU A 145 4.04 -13.54 11.52
CA LEU A 145 5.23 -12.73 11.25
C LEU A 145 6.36 -12.98 12.27
N SER A 146 7.39 -13.73 11.86
CA SER A 146 8.61 -13.93 12.67
C SER A 146 9.69 -12.87 12.40
N ARG A 147 10.73 -12.78 13.25
CA ARG A 147 11.89 -11.90 12.99
C ARG A 147 12.63 -12.25 11.69
N ASN A 148 12.68 -13.53 11.33
CA ASN A 148 13.29 -13.98 10.08
C ASN A 148 12.45 -13.55 8.88
N ALA A 149 11.12 -13.55 9.02
CA ALA A 149 10.21 -13.04 8.00
C ALA A 149 10.44 -11.55 7.70
N LEU A 150 10.82 -10.72 8.67
CA LEU A 150 11.13 -9.29 8.41
C LEU A 150 12.32 -9.09 7.46
N LYS A 151 13.39 -9.86 7.64
CA LYS A 151 14.55 -9.80 6.73
C LYS A 151 14.18 -10.25 5.34
N TYR A 152 13.36 -11.28 5.25
CA TYR A 152 12.85 -11.80 3.98
C TYR A 152 11.94 -10.80 3.27
N ILE A 153 11.01 -10.16 3.99
CA ILE A 153 10.17 -9.07 3.47
C ILE A 153 11.03 -7.95 2.91
N GLN A 154 12.09 -7.54 3.62
CA GLN A 154 12.99 -6.49 3.12
C GLN A 154 13.70 -6.90 1.82
N SER A 155 14.14 -8.15 1.71
CA SER A 155 14.70 -8.67 0.45
C SER A 155 13.69 -8.60 -0.68
N ILE A 156 12.45 -8.99 -0.41
CA ILE A 156 11.34 -8.95 -1.37
C ILE A 156 11.04 -7.53 -1.84
N VAL A 157 10.99 -6.57 -0.91
CA VAL A 157 10.81 -5.14 -1.24
C VAL A 157 11.92 -4.69 -2.19
N ASN A 158 13.18 -5.00 -1.88
CA ASN A 158 14.32 -4.63 -2.71
C ASN A 158 14.25 -5.28 -4.11
N ASP A 159 13.85 -6.55 -4.18
CA ASP A 159 13.73 -7.28 -5.45
C ASP A 159 12.62 -6.70 -6.34
N ILE A 160 11.46 -6.35 -5.77
CA ILE A 160 10.37 -5.70 -6.50
C ILE A 160 10.80 -4.32 -6.98
N GLN A 161 11.42 -3.52 -6.11
CA GLN A 161 11.92 -2.20 -6.49
C GLN A 161 12.95 -2.29 -7.61
N ALA A 162 13.94 -3.17 -7.49
CA ALA A 162 14.97 -3.35 -8.51
C ALA A 162 14.37 -3.85 -9.84
N LEU A 163 13.37 -4.74 -9.79
CA LEU A 163 12.73 -5.27 -10.98
C LEU A 163 11.90 -4.22 -11.72
N ILE A 164 11.11 -3.44 -11.00
CA ILE A 164 10.31 -2.35 -11.59
C ILE A 164 11.25 -1.26 -12.11
N ASN A 165 12.21 -0.80 -11.30
CA ASN A 165 13.13 0.28 -11.69
C ASN A 165 14.08 -0.05 -12.85
N ARG A 166 14.22 -1.32 -13.26
CA ARG A 166 14.94 -1.70 -14.49
C ARG A 166 14.24 -1.24 -15.75
N GLU A 167 12.93 -1.05 -15.70
CA GLU A 167 12.18 -0.58 -16.85
C GLU A 167 12.49 0.90 -17.07
N PRO A 168 13.08 1.28 -18.23
CA PRO A 168 13.54 2.64 -18.47
C PRO A 168 12.45 3.71 -18.31
N ALA A 169 11.19 3.32 -18.53
CA ALA A 169 10.04 4.19 -18.33
C ALA A 169 9.94 4.70 -16.88
N PHE A 170 10.35 3.93 -15.88
CA PHE A 170 10.17 4.33 -14.49
C PHE A 170 11.30 5.20 -13.93
N ASP A 171 12.40 5.41 -14.65
CA ASP A 171 13.52 6.29 -14.27
C ASP A 171 13.97 6.14 -12.79
N ASN A 172 14.03 4.89 -12.31
CA ASN A 172 14.32 4.56 -10.91
C ASN A 172 13.42 5.23 -9.86
N ALA A 173 12.24 5.73 -10.23
CA ALA A 173 11.36 6.48 -9.35
C ALA A 173 10.44 5.60 -8.48
N PHE A 174 10.37 4.28 -8.72
CA PHE A 174 9.50 3.41 -7.94
C PHE A 174 10.08 3.14 -6.54
N GLY A 175 9.28 3.50 -5.53
CA GLY A 175 9.54 3.28 -4.11
C GLY A 175 8.61 2.21 -3.53
N MET A 176 9.16 1.31 -2.72
CA MET A 176 8.36 0.41 -1.89
C MET A 176 9.01 0.27 -0.53
N SER A 177 8.21 0.16 0.53
CA SER A 177 8.72 -0.05 1.88
C SER A 177 7.74 -0.83 2.74
N PHE A 178 8.27 -1.48 3.76
CA PHE A 178 7.47 -2.10 4.82
C PHE A 178 7.95 -1.62 6.19
N THR A 179 7.01 -1.35 7.09
CA THR A 179 7.27 -1.04 8.49
C THR A 179 6.35 -1.88 9.38
N ALA A 180 6.93 -2.85 10.08
CA ALA A 180 6.19 -3.70 11.01
C ALA A 180 5.61 -2.91 12.19
N TRP A 181 4.43 -3.31 12.68
CA TRP A 181 3.76 -2.64 13.80
C TRP A 181 4.59 -2.56 15.07
N ASN A 182 5.44 -3.55 15.34
CA ASN A 182 6.32 -3.57 16.51
C ASN A 182 7.49 -2.57 16.43
N LYS A 183 7.76 -2.00 15.24
CA LYS A 183 8.71 -0.90 15.05
C LYS A 183 8.06 0.46 15.29
N ILE A 184 6.74 0.53 15.22
CA ILE A 184 5.96 1.72 15.54
C ILE A 184 5.65 1.66 17.03
N ARG A 185 6.38 2.46 17.82
CA ARG A 185 6.18 2.53 19.27
C ARG A 185 4.70 2.81 19.57
N GLN A 186 4.16 2.17 20.61
CA GLN A 186 2.79 2.46 21.08
C GLN A 186 2.66 3.97 21.31
N ASN A 187 1.57 4.56 20.80
CA ASN A 187 1.27 6.00 20.87
C ASN A 187 2.22 6.92 20.07
N SER A 188 3.00 6.41 19.13
CA SER A 188 3.81 7.23 18.23
C SER A 188 3.14 7.42 16.86
N SER A 189 3.36 8.60 16.28
CA SER A 189 3.01 8.88 14.89
C SER A 189 3.83 8.02 13.92
N TYR A 190 3.28 7.78 12.73
CA TYR A 190 3.98 7.12 11.63
C TYR A 190 4.44 8.15 10.61
N PHE A 191 5.74 8.22 10.34
CA PHE A 191 6.30 9.09 9.31
C PHE A 191 6.37 8.33 8.00
N LEU A 192 5.73 8.87 6.95
CA LEU A 192 5.82 8.31 5.61
C LEU A 192 7.25 8.45 5.11
N LYS A 193 7.74 7.42 4.42
CA LYS A 193 9.07 7.41 3.80
C LYS A 193 9.09 8.09 2.43
N PHE A 194 7.93 8.19 1.78
CA PHE A 194 7.80 8.73 0.43
C PHE A 194 6.79 9.88 0.36
N ALA A 195 6.90 10.86 1.25
CA ALA A 195 5.99 12.01 1.31
C ALA A 195 6.63 13.32 0.85
#